data_AF-A0A0G1GBV7-F1
#
_entry.id   AF-A0A0G1GBV7-F1
#
_cell.length_a   1.000
_cell.length_b   1.000
_cell.length_c   1.000
_cell.angle_alpha   90.00
_cell.angle_beta   90.00
_cell.angle_gamma   90.00
#
_symmetry.space_group_name_H-M   'P 1'
#
loop_
_entity.id
_entity.type
_entity.pdbx_description
1 polymer ?
#
loop_
_entity_poly.entity_id
_entity_poly.type
_entity_poly.pdbx_seq_one_letter_code
_entity_poly.pdbx_strand_id
1 'polypeptide(L)'
;MNAFFISAKKQRGSSLIEVLVALAIVSIALVAVMSTITLVVRSQRSSEQHQHLVYYAKQPLEWLHAYREKVGWAEFVASLQTATADSHSVWCVPTLPALPTVVDGTTLNTETFLTTVDGCTDFIPTTSFLRTVVITITADEVTAVSQARLDDGSDAELSSSLEMNYKKRID
;
A
#
# COMPACT_ATOMS: atom_id res chain seq x y z
N MET A 1 61.75 -10.00 43.52
CA MET A 1 61.12 -8.97 44.38
C MET A 1 60.57 -7.89 43.47
N ASN A 2 59.26 -7.89 43.22
CA ASN A 2 58.61 -6.86 42.40
C ASN A 2 57.88 -5.90 43.34
N ALA A 3 58.39 -4.67 43.45
CA ALA A 3 57.77 -3.61 44.23
C ALA A 3 56.60 -3.02 43.42
N PHE A 4 55.39 -3.27 43.90
CA PHE A 4 54.16 -2.71 43.37
C PHE A 4 53.94 -1.32 43.99
N PHE A 5 54.25 -0.25 43.24
CA PHE A 5 53.99 1.12 43.65
C PHE A 5 52.50 1.45 43.44
N ILE A 6 51.73 1.48 44.53
CA ILE A 6 50.36 2.02 44.52
C ILE A 6 50.48 3.56 44.58
N SER A 7 50.40 4.20 43.41
CA SER A 7 50.29 5.65 43.32
C SER A 7 48.90 6.08 43.80
N ALA A 8 48.81 6.65 45.00
CA ALA A 8 47.59 7.21 45.54
C ALA A 8 47.09 8.37 44.66
N LYS A 9 46.10 8.13 43.80
CA LYS A 9 45.42 9.16 43.02
C LYS A 9 44.65 10.06 43.99
N LYS A 10 45.02 11.34 44.05
CA LYS A 10 44.33 12.38 44.81
C LYS A 10 42.89 12.50 44.29
N GLN A 11 41.91 11.97 45.04
CA GLN A 11 40.50 12.13 44.72
C GLN A 11 40.13 13.61 44.84
N ARG A 12 39.97 14.28 43.70
CA ARG A 12 39.35 15.61 43.64
C ARG A 12 37.84 15.38 43.70
N GLY A 13 37.21 15.80 44.80
CA GLY A 13 35.76 15.77 44.91
C GLY A 13 35.12 16.61 43.80
N SER A 14 34.10 16.07 43.14
CA SER A 14 33.32 16.79 42.13
C SER A 14 32.71 18.03 42.77
N SER A 15 32.85 19.19 42.12
CA SER A 15 32.17 20.40 42.56
C SER A 15 30.66 20.23 42.36
N LEU A 16 29.83 20.71 43.31
CA LEU A 16 28.36 20.67 43.20
C LEU A 16 27.87 21.36 41.91
N ILE A 17 28.56 22.42 41.50
CA ILE A 17 28.27 23.16 40.27
C ILE A 17 28.50 22.29 39.02
N GLU A 18 29.53 21.44 39.03
CA GLU A 18 29.87 20.56 37.92
C GLU A 18 28.78 19.51 37.70
N VAL A 19 28.21 18.97 38.79
CA VAL A 19 27.09 18.02 38.73
C VAL A 19 25.83 18.67 38.16
N LEU A 20 25.52 19.91 38.56
CA LEU A 20 24.36 20.65 38.05
C LEU A 20 24.47 20.92 36.55
N VAL A 21 25.66 21.35 36.09
CA VAL A 21 25.91 21.57 34.66
C VAL A 21 25.82 20.27 33.88
N ALA A 22 26.39 19.17 34.38
CA ALA A 22 26.28 17.87 33.75
C ALA A 22 24.82 17.41 33.61
N LEU A 23 24.01 17.58 34.66
CA LEU A 23 22.60 17.19 34.66
C LEU A 23 21.78 18.03 33.66
N ALA A 24 22.07 19.33 33.56
CA ALA A 24 21.44 20.21 32.56
C ALA A 24 21.76 19.79 31.11
N ILE A 25 23.01 19.39 30.83
CA ILE A 25 23.39 18.93 29.50
C ILE A 25 22.73 17.59 29.17
N VAL A 26 22.70 16.66 30.13
CA VAL A 26 22.08 15.33 29.94
C VAL A 26 20.57 15.44 29.70
N SER A 27 19.88 16.34 30.41
CA SER A 27 18.43 16.52 30.23
C SER A 27 18.09 17.06 28.84
N ILE A 28 18.86 18.03 28.34
CA ILE A 28 18.70 18.57 26.98
C ILE A 28 18.96 17.48 25.94
N ALA A 29 20.01 16.68 26.11
CA ALA A 29 20.32 15.57 25.21
C ALA A 29 19.19 14.53 25.17
N LEU A 30 18.60 14.19 26.32
CA LEU A 30 17.49 13.23 26.40
C LEU A 30 16.25 13.74 25.66
N VAL A 31 15.91 15.02 25.80
CA VAL A 31 14.80 15.63 25.06
C VAL A 31 15.03 15.58 23.55
N ALA A 32 16.26 15.86 23.10
CA ALA A 32 16.62 15.76 21.68
C ALA A 32 16.42 14.34 21.13
N VAL A 33 16.86 13.32 21.88
CA VAL A 33 16.66 11.91 21.48
C VAL A 33 15.16 11.57 21.40
N MET A 34 14.36 11.97 22.39
CA MET A 34 12.91 11.69 22.38
C MET A 34 12.18 12.35 21.21
N SER A 35 12.60 13.57 20.83
CA SER A 35 12.11 14.25 19.63
C SER A 35 12.39 13.43 18.36
N THR A 36 13.64 12.95 18.19
CA THR A 36 14.00 12.15 17.02
C THR A 36 13.24 10.83 16.94
N ILE A 37 13.03 10.15 18.07
CA ILE A 37 12.24 8.91 18.14
C ILE A 37 10.81 9.15 17.64
N THR A 38 10.19 10.26 18.05
CA THR A 38 8.81 10.59 17.62
C THR A 38 8.71 10.79 16.10
N LEU A 39 9.72 11.43 15.49
CA LEU A 39 9.78 11.60 14.04
C LEU A 39 9.95 10.27 13.30
N VAL A 40 10.80 9.38 13.82
CA VAL A 40 11.01 8.04 13.25
C VAL A 40 9.72 7.23 13.29
N VAL A 41 8.99 7.22 14.40
CA VAL A 41 7.72 6.49 14.52
C VAL A 41 6.68 7.01 13.53
N ARG A 42 6.58 8.33 13.34
CA ARG A 42 5.66 8.92 12.35
C ARG A 42 6.03 8.52 10.91
N SER A 43 7.32 8.54 10.59
CA SER A 43 7.82 8.13 9.28
C SER A 43 7.57 6.64 9.01
N GLN A 44 7.76 5.77 10.01
CA GLN A 44 7.48 4.34 9.88
C GLN A 44 6.01 4.07 9.59
N ARG A 45 5.08 4.73 10.29
CA ARG A 45 3.63 4.58 10.05
C ARG A 45 3.22 5.01 8.64
N SER A 46 3.75 6.14 8.17
CA SER A 46 3.50 6.60 6.79
C SER A 46 4.04 5.61 5.76
N SER A 47 5.25 5.07 5.98
CA SER A 47 5.83 4.05 5.10
C SER A 47 4.99 2.76 5.07
N GLU A 48 4.47 2.32 6.21
CA GLU A 48 3.58 1.15 6.32
C GLU A 48 2.28 1.37 5.54
N GLN A 49 1.64 2.53 5.69
CA GLN A 49 0.44 2.89 4.92
C GLN A 49 0.72 2.88 3.40
N HIS A 50 1.85 3.43 2.96
CA HIS A 50 2.23 3.38 1.54
C HIS A 50 2.44 1.96 1.03
N GLN A 51 3.03 1.07 1.83
CA GLN A 51 3.18 -0.34 1.45
C GLN A 51 1.82 -1.01 1.27
N HIS A 52 0.86 -0.74 2.15
CA HIS A 52 -0.50 -1.24 2.02
C HIS A 52 -1.22 -0.68 0.78
N LEU A 53 -1.07 0.61 0.47
CA LEU A 53 -1.66 1.21 -0.73
C LEU A 53 -1.15 0.53 -2.00
N VAL A 54 0.17 0.35 -2.12
CA VAL A 54 0.76 -0.33 -3.28
C VAL A 54 0.29 -1.79 -3.33
N TYR A 55 0.22 -2.48 -2.19
CA TYR A 55 -0.27 -3.85 -2.12
C TYR A 55 -1.72 -3.97 -2.61
N TYR A 56 -2.62 -3.12 -2.13
CA TYR A 56 -4.02 -3.13 -2.55
C TYR A 56 -4.23 -2.68 -4.00
N ALA A 57 -3.41 -1.76 -4.52
CA ALA A 57 -3.44 -1.38 -5.93
C ALA A 57 -2.92 -2.49 -6.86
N LYS A 58 -2.03 -3.37 -6.40
CA LYS A 58 -1.54 -4.50 -7.21
C LYS A 58 -2.57 -5.61 -7.37
N GLN A 59 -3.30 -5.91 -6.29
CA GLN A 59 -4.22 -7.04 -6.22
C GLN A 59 -5.21 -7.14 -7.39
N PRO A 60 -5.93 -6.08 -7.82
CA PRO A 60 -6.86 -6.17 -8.95
C PRO A 60 -6.15 -6.38 -10.28
N LEU A 61 -4.94 -5.82 -10.44
CA LEU A 61 -4.16 -6.01 -11.67
C LEU A 61 -3.69 -7.46 -11.78
N GLU A 62 -3.18 -8.03 -10.69
CA GLU A 62 -2.82 -9.45 -10.63
C GLU A 62 -4.03 -10.35 -10.87
N TRP A 63 -5.18 -10.00 -10.31
CA TRP A 63 -6.43 -10.72 -10.56
C TRP A 63 -6.87 -10.63 -12.04
N LEU A 64 -6.85 -9.44 -12.65
CA LEU A 64 -7.19 -9.26 -14.06
C LEU A 64 -6.24 -10.02 -14.98
N HIS A 65 -4.96 -10.04 -14.64
CA HIS A 65 -3.96 -10.83 -15.34
C HIS A 65 -4.26 -12.32 -15.26
N ALA A 66 -4.45 -12.85 -14.05
CA ALA A 66 -4.79 -14.26 -13.86
C ALA A 66 -6.13 -14.64 -14.52
N TYR A 67 -7.10 -13.72 -14.50
CA TYR A 67 -8.38 -13.88 -15.17
C TYR A 67 -8.19 -14.00 -16.68
N ARG A 68 -7.45 -13.08 -17.31
CA ARG A 68 -7.09 -13.13 -18.73
C ARG A 68 -6.37 -14.44 -19.10
N GLU A 69 -5.38 -14.85 -18.31
CA GLU A 69 -4.64 -16.09 -18.57
C GLU A 69 -5.54 -17.32 -18.53
N LYS A 70 -6.58 -17.30 -17.69
CA LYS A 70 -7.49 -18.43 -17.50
C LYS A 70 -8.57 -18.54 -18.57
N VAL A 71 -9.16 -17.43 -19.01
CA VAL A 71 -10.27 -17.42 -19.97
C VAL A 71 -9.84 -17.12 -21.41
N GLY A 72 -8.60 -16.66 -21.61
CA GLY A 72 -8.10 -16.24 -22.91
C GLY A 72 -8.57 -14.84 -23.33
N TRP A 73 -8.00 -14.32 -24.43
CA TRP A 73 -8.20 -12.92 -24.82
C TRP A 73 -9.63 -12.58 -25.23
N ALA A 74 -10.28 -13.44 -26.01
CA ALA A 74 -11.61 -13.18 -26.55
C ALA A 74 -12.67 -13.08 -25.45
N GLU A 75 -12.68 -14.05 -24.52
CA GLU A 75 -13.60 -14.05 -23.38
C GLU A 75 -13.27 -12.93 -22.40
N PHE A 76 -11.98 -12.65 -22.18
CA PHE A 76 -11.54 -11.53 -21.35
C PHE A 76 -12.16 -10.22 -21.85
N VAL A 77 -11.94 -9.86 -23.11
CA VAL A 77 -12.47 -8.60 -23.66
C VAL A 77 -14.01 -8.58 -23.65
N ALA A 78 -14.67 -9.68 -24.03
CA ALA A 78 -16.13 -9.77 -24.03
C ALA A 78 -16.73 -9.59 -22.62
N SER A 79 -16.09 -10.15 -21.59
CA SER A 79 -16.53 -10.00 -20.20
C SER A 79 -16.40 -8.57 -19.69
N LEU A 80 -15.30 -7.87 -20.04
CA LEU A 80 -15.12 -6.47 -19.68
C LEU A 80 -16.15 -5.62 -20.41
N GLN A 81 -16.33 -5.80 -21.73
CA GLN A 81 -17.31 -5.05 -22.53
C GLN A 81 -18.76 -5.24 -22.05
N THR A 82 -19.12 -6.43 -21.57
CA THR A 82 -20.47 -6.67 -21.02
C THR A 82 -20.73 -5.84 -19.77
N ALA A 83 -19.68 -5.52 -19.03
CA ALA A 83 -19.76 -4.80 -17.78
C ALA A 83 -19.39 -3.31 -17.87
N THR A 84 -18.88 -2.88 -19.02
CA THR A 84 -18.64 -1.47 -19.32
C THR A 84 -19.69 -0.98 -20.30
N ALA A 85 -20.57 -0.08 -19.89
CA ALA A 85 -21.51 0.56 -20.81
C ALA A 85 -20.80 1.38 -21.91
N ASP A 86 -19.58 1.84 -21.62
CA ASP A 86 -18.71 2.63 -22.50
C ASP A 86 -17.31 2.02 -22.61
N SER A 87 -16.48 2.47 -23.55
CA SER A 87 -15.06 2.07 -23.66
C SER A 87 -14.19 2.50 -22.47
N HIS A 88 -14.78 3.15 -21.46
CA HIS A 88 -14.13 3.61 -20.25
C HIS A 88 -15.08 3.41 -19.06
N SER A 89 -14.63 2.75 -18.00
CA SER A 89 -15.45 2.50 -16.82
C SER A 89 -14.64 2.52 -15.53
N VAL A 90 -15.23 3.09 -14.49
CA VAL A 90 -14.67 3.10 -13.12
C VAL A 90 -15.36 2.01 -12.30
N TRP A 91 -14.57 1.15 -11.67
CA TRP A 91 -15.04 0.00 -10.88
C TRP A 91 -14.57 0.09 -9.44
N CYS A 92 -15.50 -0.11 -8.52
CA CYS A 92 -15.22 -0.18 -7.09
C CYS A 92 -15.04 -1.64 -6.68
N VAL A 93 -13.90 -1.99 -6.11
CA VAL A 93 -13.52 -3.39 -5.88
C VAL A 93 -13.25 -3.62 -4.39
N PRO A 94 -14.26 -3.66 -3.51
CA PRO A 94 -14.03 -3.90 -2.08
C PRO A 94 -13.50 -5.31 -1.81
N THR A 95 -13.89 -6.30 -2.60
CA THR A 95 -13.42 -7.69 -2.52
C THR A 95 -13.01 -8.20 -3.90
N LEU A 96 -12.03 -9.12 -3.94
CA LEU A 96 -11.67 -9.80 -5.19
C LEU A 96 -12.46 -11.10 -5.29
N PRO A 97 -13.20 -11.33 -6.39
CA PRO A 97 -13.94 -12.57 -6.56
C PRO A 97 -12.98 -13.73 -6.88
N ALA A 98 -13.45 -14.96 -6.67
CA ALA A 98 -12.72 -16.12 -7.12
C ALA A 98 -12.59 -16.13 -8.66
N LEU A 99 -11.43 -16.56 -9.15
CA LEU A 99 -11.22 -16.75 -10.58
C LEU A 99 -12.23 -17.77 -11.11
N PRO A 100 -12.86 -17.52 -12.28
CA PRO A 100 -13.90 -18.39 -12.82
C PRO A 100 -13.34 -19.79 -13.02
N THR A 101 -14.12 -20.82 -12.74
CA THR A 101 -13.76 -22.19 -13.12
C THR A 101 -14.17 -22.41 -14.57
N VAL A 102 -13.19 -22.65 -15.44
CA VAL A 102 -13.45 -23.05 -16.83
C VAL A 102 -13.55 -24.57 -16.82
N VAL A 103 -14.75 -25.09 -17.11
CA VAL A 103 -14.99 -26.54 -17.28
C VAL A 103 -15.44 -26.73 -18.72
N ASP A 104 -14.73 -27.57 -19.48
CA ASP A 104 -15.03 -27.88 -20.88
C ASP A 104 -15.22 -26.66 -21.81
N GLY A 105 -14.45 -25.59 -21.59
CA GLY A 105 -14.55 -24.36 -22.38
C GLY A 105 -15.81 -23.52 -22.11
N THR A 106 -16.57 -23.85 -21.05
CA THR A 106 -17.65 -23.02 -20.54
C THR A 106 -17.22 -22.34 -19.25
N THR A 107 -17.36 -21.02 -19.22
CA THR A 107 -17.01 -20.17 -18.08
C THR A 107 -18.21 -20.11 -17.14
N LEU A 108 -18.12 -20.81 -15.99
CA LEU A 108 -19.14 -20.74 -14.94
C LEU A 108 -19.04 -19.40 -14.21
N ASN A 109 -20.14 -18.65 -14.25
CA ASN A 109 -20.25 -17.27 -13.81
C ASN A 109 -19.93 -17.18 -12.30
N THR A 110 -18.78 -16.60 -11.95
CA THR A 110 -18.60 -16.00 -10.63
C THR A 110 -19.32 -14.67 -10.61
N GLU A 111 -20.00 -14.38 -9.50
CA GLU A 111 -20.90 -13.25 -9.27
C GLU A 111 -20.40 -11.91 -9.85
N THR A 112 -21.37 -11.09 -10.28
CA THR A 112 -21.24 -9.80 -10.96
C THR A 112 -20.21 -8.90 -10.28
N PHE A 113 -19.02 -8.90 -10.87
CA PHE A 113 -17.80 -8.23 -10.45
C PHE A 113 -17.91 -6.68 -10.48
N LEU A 114 -18.92 -6.13 -11.14
CA LEU A 114 -18.81 -4.82 -11.79
C LEU A 114 -20.10 -4.02 -11.68
N THR A 115 -20.32 -3.37 -10.54
CA THR A 115 -21.18 -2.18 -10.54
C THR A 115 -20.30 -0.98 -10.86
N THR A 116 -20.48 -0.41 -12.05
CA THR A 116 -20.11 0.99 -12.30
C THR A 116 -20.90 1.84 -11.31
N VAL A 117 -20.21 2.44 -10.35
CA VAL A 117 -20.82 3.35 -9.39
C VAL A 117 -20.06 4.67 -9.47
N ASP A 118 -20.80 5.76 -9.63
CA ASP A 118 -20.26 7.10 -9.43
C ASP A 118 -19.89 7.26 -7.95
N GLY A 119 -18.59 7.27 -7.66
CA GLY A 119 -18.04 7.42 -6.32
C GLY A 119 -17.96 6.10 -5.55
N CYS A 120 -16.75 5.56 -5.44
CA CYS A 120 -16.49 4.40 -4.60
C CYS A 120 -16.52 4.77 -3.11
N THR A 121 -17.53 4.27 -2.39
CA THR A 121 -17.68 4.44 -0.94
C THR A 121 -17.38 3.15 -0.16
N ASP A 122 -17.30 2.02 -0.84
CA ASP A 122 -17.15 0.72 -0.19
C ASP A 122 -15.69 0.41 0.10
N PHE A 123 -15.38 0.27 1.39
CA PHE A 123 -14.06 -0.07 1.88
C PHE A 123 -13.72 -1.55 1.66
N ILE A 124 -12.43 -1.84 1.52
CA ILE A 124 -11.93 -3.21 1.64
C ILE A 124 -12.25 -3.70 3.06
N PRO A 125 -12.87 -4.89 3.23
CA PRO A 125 -13.31 -5.38 4.54
C PRO A 125 -12.21 -5.27 5.59
N THR A 126 -12.59 -4.79 6.79
CA THR A 126 -11.70 -4.58 7.95
C THR A 126 -10.63 -3.50 7.80
N THR A 127 -10.70 -2.69 6.74
CA THR A 127 -9.73 -1.62 6.52
C THR A 127 -10.42 -0.28 6.19
N SER A 128 -9.66 0.80 6.20
CA SER A 128 -10.06 2.13 5.73
C SER A 128 -9.54 2.42 4.31
N PHE A 129 -9.19 1.38 3.55
CA PHE A 129 -8.73 1.53 2.18
C PHE A 129 -9.88 1.35 1.20
N LEU A 130 -9.95 2.25 0.24
CA LEU A 130 -10.80 2.17 -0.94
C LEU A 130 -9.95 1.66 -2.11
N ARG A 131 -10.59 0.88 -2.98
CA ARG A 131 -9.92 0.33 -4.16
C ARG A 131 -10.78 0.50 -5.39
N THR A 132 -10.16 1.09 -6.40
CA THR A 132 -10.79 1.43 -7.66
C THR A 132 -9.97 0.86 -8.80
N VAL A 133 -10.63 0.44 -9.87
CA VAL A 133 -9.99 0.06 -11.12
C VAL A 133 -10.68 0.80 -12.24
N VAL A 134 -9.91 1.50 -13.05
CA VAL A 134 -10.38 2.16 -14.25
C VAL A 134 -9.95 1.32 -15.43
N ILE A 135 -10.92 0.81 -16.18
CA ILE A 135 -10.66 0.05 -17.40
C ILE A 135 -10.95 0.94 -18.60
N THR A 136 -10.03 0.94 -19.55
CA THR A 136 -10.21 1.54 -20.87
C THR A 136 -9.98 0.46 -21.92
N ILE A 137 -10.99 0.24 -22.77
CA ILE A 137 -10.96 -0.80 -23.82
C ILE A 137 -10.84 -0.10 -25.17
N THR A 138 -9.86 -0.52 -25.95
CA THR A 138 -9.70 -0.13 -27.37
C THR A 138 -9.82 -1.38 -28.26
N ALA A 139 -9.66 -1.21 -29.57
CA ALA A 139 -9.79 -2.33 -30.51
C ALA A 139 -8.80 -3.49 -30.24
N ASP A 140 -7.57 -3.17 -29.84
CA ASP A 140 -6.47 -4.16 -29.70
C ASP A 140 -5.81 -4.17 -28.31
N GLU A 141 -6.24 -3.28 -27.42
CA GLU A 141 -5.61 -3.06 -26.12
C GLU A 141 -6.65 -2.79 -25.03
N VAL A 142 -6.40 -3.36 -23.85
CA VAL A 142 -7.12 -3.07 -22.62
C VAL A 142 -6.13 -2.45 -21.65
N THR A 143 -6.41 -1.22 -21.21
CA THR A 143 -5.64 -0.54 -20.18
C THR A 143 -6.40 -0.61 -18.86
N ALA A 144 -5.75 -1.10 -17.81
CA ALA A 144 -6.29 -1.14 -16.46
C ALA A 144 -5.44 -0.27 -15.54
N VAL A 145 -6.05 0.74 -14.93
CA VAL A 145 -5.44 1.59 -13.91
C VAL A 145 -6.07 1.26 -12.57
N SER A 146 -5.33 0.60 -11.68
CA SER A 146 -5.81 0.35 -10.32
C SER A 146 -5.29 1.43 -9.37
N GLN A 147 -6.21 1.94 -8.56
CA GLN A 147 -5.94 2.93 -7.54
C GLN A 147 -6.36 2.39 -6.18
N ALA A 148 -5.51 2.61 -5.19
CA ALA A 148 -5.87 2.42 -3.79
C ALA A 148 -5.76 3.77 -3.08
N ARG A 149 -6.71 4.05 -2.19
CA ARG A 149 -6.76 5.28 -1.41
C ARG A 149 -7.03 4.95 0.04
N LEU A 150 -6.35 5.66 0.94
CA LEU A 150 -6.70 5.69 2.35
C LEU A 150 -7.70 6.82 2.56
N ASP A 151 -8.87 6.51 3.13
CA ASP A 151 -9.81 7.51 3.63
C ASP A 151 -9.87 7.38 5.15
N ASP A 152 -9.10 8.24 5.83
CA ASP A 152 -9.03 8.33 7.28
C ASP A 152 -9.83 9.53 7.84
N GLY A 153 -10.65 10.17 6.99
CA GLY A 153 -11.40 11.37 7.32
C GLY A 153 -10.55 12.64 7.49
N SER A 154 -9.26 12.59 7.15
CA SER A 154 -8.41 13.77 7.07
C SER A 154 -8.44 14.38 5.66
N ASP A 155 -8.15 15.67 5.55
CA ASP A 155 -8.03 16.35 4.25
C ASP A 155 -6.81 15.86 3.43
N ALA A 156 -5.94 15.03 4.03
CA ALA A 156 -4.74 14.52 3.40
C ALA A 156 -5.03 13.20 2.66
N GLU A 157 -5.24 13.29 1.35
CA GLU A 157 -5.51 12.12 0.52
C GLU A 157 -4.21 11.34 0.22
N LEU A 158 -4.02 10.22 0.91
CA LEU A 158 -2.95 9.26 0.63
C LEU A 158 -3.45 8.25 -0.42
N SER A 159 -2.90 8.32 -1.63
CA SER A 159 -3.27 7.43 -2.74
C SER A 159 -2.06 6.82 -3.44
N SER A 160 -2.28 5.67 -4.07
CA SER A 160 -1.32 5.01 -4.96
C SER A 160 -2.06 4.55 -6.22
N SER A 161 -1.43 4.75 -7.37
CA SER A 161 -1.97 4.36 -8.68
C SER A 161 -0.95 3.49 -9.39
N LEU A 162 -1.42 2.40 -9.98
CA LEU A 162 -0.65 1.47 -10.80
C LEU A 162 -1.39 1.22 -12.11
N GLU A 163 -0.65 1.17 -13.20
CA GLU A 163 -1.18 0.93 -14.53
C GLU A 163 -0.65 -0.38 -15.09
N MET A 164 -1.52 -1.13 -15.77
CA MET A 164 -1.17 -2.31 -16.54
C MET A 164 -1.86 -2.28 -17.90
N ASN A 165 -1.07 -2.52 -18.94
CA ASN A 165 -1.54 -2.56 -20.33
C ASN A 165 -1.55 -4.00 -20.83
N TYR A 166 -2.70 -4.45 -21.31
CA TYR A 166 -2.90 -5.76 -21.90
C TYR A 166 -3.07 -5.63 -23.41
N LYS A 167 -2.14 -6.20 -24.17
CA LYS A 167 -2.20 -6.24 -25.63
C LYS A 167 -2.59 -7.62 -26.13
N LYS A 168 -3.39 -7.65 -27.20
CA LYS A 168 -3.67 -8.87 -27.96
C LYS A 168 -2.34 -9.48 -28.43
N ARG A 169 -2.13 -10.76 -28.13
CA ARG A 169 -0.97 -11.48 -28.66
C ARG A 169 -1.33 -11.87 -30.11
N ILE A 170 -0.49 -11.47 -31.06
CA ILE A 170 -0.60 -11.91 -32.45
C ILE A 170 0.14 -13.25 -32.48
N ASP A 171 -0.62 -14.32 -32.28
CA ASP A 171 -0.17 -15.70 -32.48
C ASP A 171 -0.43 -16.15 -33.93
#